data_AF-R5FNH4-F1
#
_entry.id   AF-R5FNH4-F1
#
_cell.length_a   1.000
_cell.length_b   1.000
_cell.length_c   1.000
_cell.angle_alpha   90.00
_cell.angle_beta   90.00
_cell.angle_gamma   90.00
#
_symmetry.space_group_name_H-M   'P 1'
#
loop_
_entity.id
_entity.type
_entity.pdbx_description
1 polymer ?
#
loop_
_entity_poly.entity_id
_entity_poly.type
_entity_poly.pdbx_seq_one_letter_code
_entity_poly.pdbx_strand_id
1 'polypeptide(L)'
;MPQMIKIGGGLFSKGELLRINPGKNTIEVSTNGGRSWSPRCANSTSYGTFRDLIAFGREILAATSRGIYVSTNSARSFSVRCSNTASYGDFFSLQVDGSILLANTSKGLYYSRNGGRGWIKR
;
A
#
# COMPACT_ATOMS: atom_id res chain seq x y z
N MET A 1 4.63 13.88 6.70
CA MET A 1 5.05 12.71 7.51
C MET A 1 5.00 11.49 6.61
N PRO A 2 6.02 10.61 6.57
CA PRO A 2 5.92 9.38 5.78
C PRO A 2 4.78 8.53 6.32
N GLN A 3 3.90 8.07 5.42
CA GLN A 3 2.75 7.27 5.79
C GLN A 3 3.22 5.94 6.39
N MET A 4 2.70 5.62 7.57
CA MET A 4 3.08 4.45 8.34
C MET A 4 1.84 3.66 8.69
N ILE A 5 1.90 2.35 8.48
CA ILE A 5 0.84 1.42 8.88
C ILE A 5 1.36 0.46 9.93
N LYS A 6 0.48 0.05 10.85
CA LYS A 6 0.75 -1.02 11.80
C LYS A 6 0.22 -2.33 11.25
N ILE A 7 1.02 -3.38 11.29
CA ILE A 7 0.64 -4.73 10.89
C ILE A 7 0.86 -5.72 12.04
N GLY A 8 -0.04 -6.68 12.14
CA GLY A 8 -0.04 -7.63 13.25
C GLY A 8 -0.12 -6.95 14.61
N GLY A 9 0.28 -7.71 15.63
CA GLY A 9 0.09 -7.31 17.02
C GLY A 9 -1.26 -7.75 17.57
N GLY A 10 -1.25 -8.05 18.85
CA GLY A 10 -2.39 -8.54 19.60
C GLY A 10 -2.15 -8.24 21.08
N LEU A 11 -2.96 -8.82 21.96
CA LEU A 11 -2.88 -8.56 23.40
C LEU A 11 -1.45 -8.75 23.98
N PHE A 12 -0.65 -9.62 23.36
CA PHE A 12 0.71 -9.98 23.79
C PHE A 12 1.84 -9.56 22.82
N SER A 13 1.54 -8.84 21.74
CA SER A 13 2.53 -8.43 20.74
C SER A 13 2.33 -6.98 20.32
N LYS A 14 3.41 -6.19 20.34
CA LYS A 14 3.38 -4.76 19.98
C LYS A 14 3.06 -4.52 18.50
N GLY A 15 3.10 -5.54 17.65
CA GLY A 15 2.96 -5.43 16.20
C GLY A 15 4.18 -4.81 15.54
N GLU A 16 4.22 -4.83 14.21
CA GLU A 16 5.27 -4.21 13.41
C GLU A 16 4.73 -2.94 12.75
N LEU A 17 5.61 -1.98 12.47
CA LEU A 17 5.28 -0.79 11.70
C LEU A 17 5.91 -0.90 10.32
N LEU A 18 5.17 -0.57 9.27
CA LEU A 18 5.68 -0.46 7.91
C LEU A 18 5.63 0.98 7.44
N ARG A 19 6.61 1.38 6.65
CA ARG A 19 6.62 2.68 5.95
C ARG A 19 7.20 2.54 4.56
N ILE A 20 6.90 3.52 3.71
CA ILE A 20 7.66 3.77 2.48
C ILE A 20 8.87 4.63 2.83
N ASN A 21 10.05 4.28 2.32
CA ASN A 21 11.22 5.15 2.26
C ASN A 21 11.30 5.76 0.85
N PRO A 22 10.89 7.03 0.65
CA PRO A 22 10.84 7.61 -0.69
C PRO A 22 12.21 7.75 -1.35
N GLY A 23 13.26 8.03 -0.57
CA GLY A 23 14.61 8.23 -1.08
C GLY A 23 15.26 6.94 -1.62
N LYS A 24 14.89 5.79 -1.04
CA LYS A 24 15.37 4.47 -1.50
C LYS A 24 14.33 3.70 -2.32
N ASN A 25 13.10 4.21 -2.38
CA ASN A 25 11.94 3.55 -2.96
C ASN A 25 11.71 2.12 -2.39
N THR A 26 11.89 1.95 -1.08
CA THR A 26 11.74 0.67 -0.39
C THR A 26 10.59 0.68 0.62
N ILE A 27 10.05 -0.50 0.91
CA ILE A 27 9.25 -0.69 2.12
C ILE A 27 10.20 -1.07 3.26
N GLU A 28 10.12 -0.35 4.36
CA GLU A 28 10.88 -0.61 5.58
C GLU A 28 9.97 -1.06 6.71
N VAL A 29 10.52 -1.84 7.64
CA VAL A 29 9.83 -2.31 8.84
C VAL A 29 10.52 -1.84 10.10
N SER A 30 9.74 -1.57 11.13
CA SER A 30 10.20 -1.39 12.51
C SER A 30 9.50 -2.36 13.44
N THR A 31 10.29 -3.03 14.29
CA THR A 31 9.81 -3.94 15.34
C THR A 31 9.92 -3.32 16.74
N ASN A 32 10.39 -2.08 16.85
CA ASN A 32 10.69 -1.41 18.11
C ASN A 32 9.97 -0.05 18.24
N GLY A 33 8.76 0.05 17.68
CA GLY A 33 7.92 1.24 17.81
C GLY A 33 8.43 2.44 17.01
N GLY A 34 9.10 2.19 15.86
CA GLY A 34 9.55 3.24 14.96
C GLY A 34 10.91 3.83 15.29
N ARG A 35 11.61 3.30 16.31
CA ARG A 35 12.94 3.78 16.73
C ARG A 35 14.03 3.45 15.71
N SER A 36 13.98 2.27 15.10
CA SER A 36 14.83 1.90 13.97
C SER A 36 14.04 1.18 12.89
N TRP A 37 14.59 1.19 11.67
CA TRP A 37 13.95 0.70 10.47
C TRP A 37 14.92 -0.15 9.66
N SER A 38 14.45 -1.28 9.14
CA SER A 38 15.20 -2.14 8.23
C SER A 38 14.44 -2.34 6.92
N PRO A 39 15.12 -2.49 5.77
CA PRO A 39 14.46 -2.82 4.52
C PRO A 39 13.69 -4.14 4.64
N ARG A 40 12.45 -4.15 4.17
CA ARG A 40 11.60 -5.35 4.07
C ARG A 40 11.32 -5.74 2.63
N CYS A 41 11.11 -4.75 1.75
CA CYS A 41 10.96 -4.97 0.33
C CYS A 41 11.71 -3.89 -0.44
N ALA A 42 12.71 -4.30 -1.22
CA ALA A 42 13.58 -3.39 -1.96
C ALA A 42 13.50 -3.56 -3.50
N ASN A 43 12.64 -4.46 -3.99
CA ASN A 43 12.52 -4.78 -5.42
C ASN A 43 11.66 -3.75 -6.18
N SER A 44 11.98 -2.47 -5.99
CA SER A 44 11.17 -1.36 -6.47
C SER A 44 11.05 -1.31 -7.99
N THR A 45 12.08 -1.78 -8.72
CA THR A 45 12.06 -1.86 -10.18
C THR A 45 10.95 -2.77 -10.72
N SER A 46 10.53 -3.79 -9.97
CA SER A 46 9.41 -4.67 -10.38
C SER A 46 8.06 -4.01 -10.15
N TYR A 47 7.93 -3.17 -9.12
CA TYR A 47 6.65 -2.62 -8.67
C TYR A 47 6.40 -1.17 -9.10
N GLY A 48 7.45 -0.44 -9.50
CA GLY A 48 7.40 1.01 -9.71
C GLY A 48 7.75 1.81 -8.45
N THR A 49 7.47 3.10 -8.47
CA THR A 49 7.67 4.00 -7.31
C THR A 49 6.53 3.83 -6.34
N PHE A 50 6.80 3.47 -5.10
CA PHE A 50 5.80 3.42 -4.03
C PHE A 50 5.31 4.82 -3.68
N ARG A 51 3.99 5.01 -3.62
CA ARG A 51 3.34 6.30 -3.37
C ARG A 51 2.51 6.29 -2.08
N ASP A 52 1.80 5.20 -1.83
CA ASP A 52 0.95 5.01 -0.65
C ASP A 52 0.95 3.53 -0.23
N LEU A 53 0.71 3.28 1.06
CA LEU A 53 0.59 1.96 1.67
C LEU A 53 -0.57 1.96 2.68
N ILE A 54 -1.53 1.04 2.49
CA ILE A 54 -2.67 0.85 3.41
C ILE A 54 -2.84 -0.61 3.82
N ALA A 55 -3.41 -0.83 5.00
CA ALA A 55 -3.91 -2.14 5.41
C ALA A 55 -5.38 -2.30 4.99
N PHE A 56 -5.73 -3.43 4.38
CA PHE A 56 -7.10 -3.76 3.99
C PHE A 56 -7.39 -5.22 4.37
N GLY A 57 -8.07 -5.42 5.50
CA GLY A 57 -8.24 -6.75 6.08
C GLY A 57 -6.90 -7.39 6.46
N ARG A 58 -6.61 -8.56 5.87
CA ARG A 58 -5.31 -9.26 6.04
C ARG A 58 -4.29 -8.90 4.96
N GLU A 59 -4.67 -8.05 4.02
CA GLU A 59 -3.84 -7.63 2.88
C GLU A 59 -3.21 -6.26 3.14
N ILE A 60 -2.10 -6.00 2.46
CA ILE A 60 -1.48 -4.69 2.39
C ILE A 60 -1.52 -4.24 0.94
N LEU A 61 -2.11 -3.09 0.67
CA LEU A 61 -2.16 -2.51 -0.67
C LEU A 61 -1.14 -1.40 -0.77
N ALA A 62 -0.37 -1.42 -1.86
CA ALA A 62 0.57 -0.38 -2.23
C ALA A 62 0.07 0.31 -3.50
N ALA A 63 -0.14 1.62 -3.45
CA ALA A 63 -0.23 2.40 -4.68
C ALA A 63 1.18 2.68 -5.20
N THR A 64 1.41 2.39 -6.46
CA THR A 64 2.70 2.60 -7.12
C THR A 64 2.52 3.32 -8.46
N SER A 65 3.62 3.74 -9.07
CA SER A 65 3.61 4.29 -10.44
C SER A 65 3.21 3.29 -11.52
N ARG A 66 3.04 2.00 -11.19
CA ARG A 66 2.56 0.96 -12.11
C ARG A 66 1.17 0.43 -11.76
N GLY A 67 0.46 1.12 -10.89
CA GLY A 67 -0.87 0.74 -10.42
C GLY A 67 -0.87 0.30 -8.95
N ILE A 68 -1.84 -0.52 -8.58
CA ILE A 68 -1.99 -1.04 -7.22
C ILE A 68 -1.40 -2.44 -7.16
N TYR A 69 -0.60 -2.66 -6.13
CA TYR A 69 0.01 -3.93 -5.78
C TYR A 69 -0.52 -4.40 -4.42
N VAL A 70 -0.56 -5.71 -4.22
CA VAL A 70 -1.04 -6.33 -2.99
C VAL A 70 0.00 -7.26 -2.40
N SER A 71 0.12 -7.26 -1.08
CA SER A 71 0.89 -8.24 -0.32
C SER A 71 -0.02 -8.97 0.67
N THR A 72 0.14 -10.28 0.74
CA THR A 72 -0.50 -11.18 1.72
C THR A 72 0.51 -11.76 2.71
N ASN A 73 1.78 -11.34 2.62
CA ASN A 73 2.90 -11.88 3.39
C ASN A 73 3.64 -10.78 4.16
N SER A 74 2.88 -9.85 4.74
CA SER A 74 3.41 -8.76 5.57
C SER A 74 4.39 -7.84 4.83
N ALA A 75 4.10 -7.51 3.57
CA ALA A 75 4.89 -6.66 2.68
C ALA A 75 6.30 -7.18 2.37
N ARG A 76 6.53 -8.49 2.46
CA ARG A 76 7.81 -9.11 2.02
C ARG A 76 7.90 -9.17 0.50
N SER A 77 6.77 -9.41 -0.17
CA SER A 77 6.63 -9.30 -1.62
C SER A 77 5.24 -8.82 -2.00
N PHE A 78 5.11 -8.36 -3.24
CA PHE A 78 3.85 -7.88 -3.79
C PHE A 78 3.53 -8.54 -5.14
N SER A 79 2.23 -8.59 -5.45
CA SER A 79 1.69 -9.00 -6.75
C SER A 79 0.76 -7.91 -7.28
N VAL A 80 0.58 -7.84 -8.60
CA VAL A 80 -0.31 -6.85 -9.22
C VAL A 80 -1.75 -7.09 -8.73
N ARG A 81 -2.41 -6.03 -8.26
CA ARG A 81 -3.84 -6.01 -7.92
C ARG A 81 -4.66 -5.28 -8.99
N CYS A 82 -4.14 -4.17 -9.51
CA CYS A 82 -4.76 -3.41 -10.60
C CYS A 82 -3.70 -2.57 -11.32
N SER A 83 -3.48 -2.81 -12.61
CA SER A 83 -2.51 -2.07 -13.44
C SER A 83 -3.15 -1.31 -14.60
N ASN A 84 -4.49 -1.23 -14.67
CA ASN A 84 -5.21 -0.53 -15.74
C ASN A 84 -5.21 1.00 -15.54
N THR A 85 -4.01 1.60 -15.57
CA THR A 85 -3.81 3.05 -15.45
C THR A 85 -4.37 3.80 -16.66
N ALA A 86 -4.56 3.15 -17.81
CA ALA A 86 -5.24 3.73 -18.96
C ALA A 86 -6.69 4.13 -18.61
N SER A 87 -7.42 3.30 -17.86
CA SER A 87 -8.82 3.58 -17.49
C SER A 87 -8.94 4.50 -16.28
N TYR A 88 -8.08 4.33 -15.28
CA TYR A 88 -8.23 4.98 -13.97
C TYR A 88 -7.25 6.12 -13.71
N GLY A 89 -6.22 6.27 -14.54
CA GLY A 89 -5.10 7.17 -14.30
C GLY A 89 -4.08 6.59 -13.32
N ASP A 90 -3.19 7.49 -12.90
CA ASP A 90 -2.16 7.20 -11.91
C ASP A 90 -2.76 7.22 -10.51
N PHE A 91 -2.56 6.16 -9.74
CA PHE A 91 -2.97 6.11 -8.34
C PHE A 91 -1.97 6.90 -7.49
N PHE A 92 -2.47 7.85 -6.70
CA PHE A 92 -1.65 8.67 -5.81
C PHE A 92 -1.82 8.29 -4.34
N SER A 93 -3.06 8.14 -3.89
CA SER A 93 -3.36 7.72 -2.52
C SER A 93 -4.58 6.80 -2.44
N LEU A 94 -4.60 5.98 -1.40
CA LEU A 94 -5.64 5.02 -1.09
C LEU A 94 -6.19 5.25 0.32
N GLN A 95 -7.48 5.02 0.50
CA GLN A 95 -8.13 5.07 1.82
C GLN A 95 -9.13 3.92 1.95
N VAL A 96 -9.39 3.51 3.19
CA VAL A 96 -10.37 2.48 3.53
C VAL A 96 -11.56 3.12 4.22
N ASP A 97 -12.75 2.86 3.69
CA ASP A 97 -14.05 3.24 4.26
C ASP A 97 -14.88 1.96 4.44
N GLY A 98 -14.74 1.32 5.60
CA GLY A 98 -15.30 -0.01 5.85
C GLY A 98 -14.74 -1.06 4.89
N SER A 99 -15.58 -1.60 4.01
CA SER A 99 -15.18 -2.54 2.95
C SER A 99 -14.90 -1.87 1.60
N ILE A 100 -15.06 -0.55 1.52
CA ILE A 100 -14.86 0.24 0.30
C ILE A 100 -13.43 0.80 0.31
N LEU A 101 -12.76 0.73 -0.84
CA LEU A 101 -11.53 1.47 -1.06
C LEU A 101 -11.83 2.74 -1.84
N LEU A 102 -11.18 3.83 -1.45
CA LEU A 102 -11.17 5.09 -2.20
C LEU A 102 -9.78 5.31 -2.76
N ALA A 103 -9.70 5.86 -3.97
CA ALA A 103 -8.45 6.19 -4.62
C ALA A 103 -8.51 7.59 -5.21
N ASN A 104 -7.56 8.43 -4.81
CA ASN A 104 -7.29 9.66 -5.55
C ASN A 104 -6.36 9.31 -6.71
N THR A 105 -6.81 9.59 -7.93
CA THR A 105 -6.04 9.31 -9.14
C THR A 105 -5.84 10.58 -9.97
N SER A 106 -4.97 10.52 -10.97
CA SER A 106 -4.83 11.61 -11.94
C SER A 106 -6.07 11.88 -12.80
N LYS A 107 -7.08 10.99 -12.78
CA LYS A 107 -8.35 11.15 -13.51
C LYS A 107 -9.55 11.45 -12.61
N GLY A 108 -9.31 11.67 -11.32
CA GLY A 108 -10.32 12.04 -10.33
C GLY A 108 -10.40 11.04 -9.16
N LEU A 109 -11.49 11.14 -8.41
CA LEU A 109 -11.76 10.24 -7.29
C LEU A 109 -12.44 8.96 -7.81
N TYR A 110 -11.94 7.81 -7.37
CA TYR A 110 -12.51 6.51 -7.68
C TYR A 110 -12.81 5.75 -6.39
N TYR A 111 -13.75 4.82 -6.46
CA TYR A 111 -14.02 3.87 -5.38
C TYR A 111 -14.09 2.44 -5.89
N SER A 112 -13.81 1.48 -5.01
CA SER A 112 -13.86 0.05 -5.30
C SER A 112 -14.60 -0.70 -4.20
N ARG A 113 -15.54 -1.58 -4.59
CA ARG A 113 -16.26 -2.49 -3.69
C ARG A 113 -15.73 -3.93 -3.73
N ASN A 114 -14.67 -4.19 -4.51
CA ASN A 114 -14.14 -5.53 -4.74
C ASN A 114 -12.65 -5.65 -4.39
N GLY A 115 -12.23 -4.92 -3.35
CA GLY A 115 -10.85 -4.96 -2.85
C GLY A 115 -9.81 -4.44 -3.85
N GLY A 116 -10.19 -3.44 -4.67
CA GLY A 116 -9.28 -2.72 -5.55
C GLY A 116 -9.00 -3.41 -6.89
N ARG A 117 -9.77 -4.45 -7.24
CA ARG A 117 -9.67 -5.17 -8.53
C ARG A 117 -10.33 -4.40 -9.68
N GLY A 118 -11.33 -3.58 -9.38
CA GLY A 118 -11.97 -2.66 -10.32
C GLY A 118 -12.44 -1.39 -9.61
N TRP A 119 -12.56 -0.31 -10.36
CA TRP A 119 -12.79 1.03 -9.83
C TRP A 119 -13.90 1.75 -10.59
N ILE A 120 -14.77 2.43 -9.86
CA ILE A 120 -15.86 3.24 -10.39
C ILE A 120 -15.56 4.69 -10.02
N LYS A 121 -15.68 5.60 -10.99
CA LYS A 121 -15.48 7.03 -10.74
C LYS A 121 -16.55 7.53 -9.76
N ARG A 122 -16.15 8.31 -8.75
CA ARG A 122 -17.08 9.03 -7.86
C ARG A 122 -17.58 10.31 -8.53
#